data_AF-A0AB33C9F9-F1
#
_entry.id   AF-A0AB33C9F9-F1
#
_cell.length_a   1.000
_cell.length_b   1.000
_cell.length_c   1.000
_cell.angle_alpha   90.00
_cell.angle_beta   90.00
_cell.angle_gamma   90.00
#
_symmetry.space_group_name_H-M   'P 1'
#
loop_
_entity.id
_entity.type
_entity.pdbx_description
1 polymer ?
#
loop_
_entity_poly.entity_id
_entity_poly.type
_entity_poly.pdbx_seq_one_letter_code
_entity_poly.pdbx_strand_id
1 'polypeptide(L)'
;MKLALKGATLSMNEGIPNHFEVIRSLPHGHVMAILETIKKLGLDKIISEKSSRIRNLVVAMIVARIINPKSKLATARGFNSETCSQSLGQLLDLEKADEDELYNALDWLLEKQKKIEKHLAIKHLESGTLVLYDVTSTYLEGNGCELGKYGDNRDKKKGKTQIVFGLLCSAKGCPIAVEVFEGNTSDGATLSGQIEKVRKGWGIENVVWVSDRGILTNSKIKELVKLIGSIPILQ
;
A
#
# COMPACT_ATOMS: atom_id res chain seq x y z
N MET A 1 -13.36 12.83 40.80
CA MET A 1 -12.67 11.54 40.52
C MET A 1 -13.10 10.36 41.40
N LYS A 2 -13.55 10.54 42.65
CA LYS A 2 -13.92 9.42 43.55
C LYS A 2 -15.19 8.63 43.17
N LEU A 3 -16.08 9.18 42.34
CA LEU A 3 -17.34 8.54 41.93
C LEU A 3 -17.19 7.54 40.77
N ALA A 4 -16.29 7.80 39.82
CA ALA A 4 -16.09 6.92 38.65
C ALA A 4 -15.41 5.58 39.01
N LEU A 5 -14.63 5.54 40.10
CA LEU A 5 -13.94 4.33 40.57
C LEU A 5 -14.84 3.37 41.37
N LYS A 6 -16.13 3.68 41.53
CA LYS A 6 -17.11 2.86 42.29
C LYS A 6 -18.14 2.12 41.42
N GLY A 7 -17.93 2.03 40.10
CA GLY A 7 -18.79 1.21 39.23
C GLY A 7 -20.20 1.76 39.00
N ALA A 8 -20.42 3.06 39.22
CA ALA A 8 -21.67 3.71 38.88
C ALA A 8 -21.80 3.92 37.35
N THR A 9 -22.97 3.60 36.80
CA THR A 9 -23.30 3.80 35.39
C THR A 9 -23.47 5.31 35.13
N LEU A 10 -22.49 5.94 34.50
CA LEU A 10 -22.58 7.33 34.06
C LEU A 10 -23.57 7.41 32.89
N SER A 11 -24.75 8.00 33.14
CA SER A 11 -25.64 8.41 32.07
C SER A 11 -24.98 9.58 31.32
N MET A 12 -24.90 9.52 29.98
CA MET A 12 -24.32 10.60 29.18
C MET A 12 -25.10 11.93 29.26
N ASN A 13 -26.24 11.96 29.98
CA ASN A 13 -27.05 13.16 30.23
C ASN A 13 -26.69 13.87 31.55
N GLU A 14 -25.83 13.30 32.41
CA GLU A 14 -25.20 14.08 33.48
C GLU A 14 -24.05 14.87 32.86
N GLY A 15 -24.41 16.05 32.38
CA GLY A 15 -23.55 16.92 31.58
C GLY A 15 -22.17 17.12 32.18
N ILE A 16 -21.18 17.20 31.29
CA ILE A 16 -19.87 17.76 31.59
C ILE A 16 -20.09 18.98 32.50
N PRO A 17 -19.53 19.03 33.73
CA PRO A 17 -19.80 20.12 34.65
C PRO A 17 -19.60 21.48 33.97
N ASN A 18 -20.40 22.49 34.31
CA ASN A 18 -20.31 23.89 33.80
C ASN A 18 -18.93 24.56 34.00
N HIS A 19 -17.92 23.83 34.47
CA HIS A 19 -16.54 24.25 34.70
C HIS A 19 -15.56 23.71 33.64
N PHE A 20 -16.02 22.97 32.63
CA PHE A 20 -15.16 22.52 31.53
C PHE A 20 -15.54 23.22 30.23
N GLU A 21 -14.53 23.69 29.54
CA GLU A 21 -14.63 24.23 28.19
C GLU A 21 -14.11 23.18 27.19
N VAL A 22 -14.90 22.86 26.18
CA VAL A 22 -14.45 22.00 25.08
C VAL A 22 -13.63 22.84 24.10
N ILE A 23 -12.31 22.78 24.25
CA ILE A 23 -11.37 23.51 23.37
C ILE A 23 -11.40 22.94 21.94
N ARG A 24 -11.52 21.62 21.80
CA ARG A 24 -11.59 20.93 20.50
C ARG A 24 -12.15 19.52 20.62
N SER A 25 -12.82 19.06 19.56
CA SER A 25 -13.17 17.65 19.36
C SER A 25 -12.71 17.21 17.98
N LEU A 26 -12.07 16.04 17.90
CA LEU A 26 -11.57 15.46 16.64
C LEU A 26 -12.20 14.09 16.41
N PRO A 27 -12.60 13.78 15.16
CA PRO A 27 -12.94 12.42 14.77
C PRO A 27 -11.79 11.45 15.09
N HIS A 28 -12.11 10.40 15.86
CA HIS A 28 -11.11 9.49 16.43
C HIS A 28 -11.41 8.01 16.14
N GLY A 29 -12.67 7.59 16.22
CA GLY A 29 -13.04 6.17 16.18
C GLY A 29 -12.59 5.42 14.92
N HIS A 30 -12.77 6.03 13.74
CA HIS A 30 -12.35 5.42 12.48
C HIS A 30 -10.82 5.36 12.33
N VAL A 31 -10.11 6.38 12.83
CA VAL A 31 -8.63 6.40 12.88
C VAL A 31 -8.12 5.24 13.72
N MET A 32 -8.66 5.10 14.94
CA MET A 32 -8.26 4.05 15.87
C MET A 32 -8.58 2.65 15.33
N ALA A 33 -9.76 2.48 14.72
CA ALA A 33 -10.16 1.19 14.13
C ALA A 33 -9.16 0.72 13.04
N ILE A 34 -8.69 1.63 12.18
CA ILE A 34 -7.71 1.31 11.14
C ILE A 34 -6.33 1.03 11.76
N LEU A 35 -5.87 1.87 12.69
CA LEU A 35 -4.57 1.68 13.36
C LEU A 35 -4.50 0.34 14.10
N GLU A 36 -5.55 -0.04 14.83
CA GLU A 36 -5.61 -1.33 15.51
C GLU A 36 -5.70 -2.49 14.51
N THR A 37 -6.35 -2.31 13.36
CA THR A 37 -6.35 -3.31 12.29
C THR A 37 -4.94 -3.50 11.72
N ILE A 38 -4.20 -2.43 11.46
CA ILE A 38 -2.80 -2.48 11.01
C ILE A 38 -1.93 -3.25 12.00
N LYS A 39 -2.08 -2.99 13.31
CA LYS A 39 -1.35 -3.71 14.36
C LYS A 39 -1.72 -5.20 14.42
N LYS A 40 -3.02 -5.54 14.34
CA LYS A 40 -3.49 -6.93 14.31
C LYS A 40 -2.97 -7.69 13.11
N LEU A 41 -2.89 -7.03 11.96
CA LEU A 41 -2.27 -7.58 10.75
C LEU A 41 -0.74 -7.62 10.86
N GLY A 42 -0.13 -6.92 11.81
CA GLY A 42 1.32 -6.79 11.98
C GLY A 42 1.99 -6.03 10.83
N LEU A 43 1.23 -5.21 10.09
CA LEU A 43 1.73 -4.49 8.91
C LEU A 43 2.77 -3.42 9.31
N ASP A 44 2.58 -2.78 10.47
CA ASP A 44 3.55 -1.87 11.06
C ASP A 44 4.92 -2.53 11.25
N LYS A 45 4.95 -3.77 11.76
CA LYS A 45 6.18 -4.54 11.96
C LYS A 45 6.81 -5.01 10.64
N ILE A 46 5.98 -5.32 9.64
CA ILE A 46 6.45 -5.65 8.28
C ILE A 46 7.13 -4.43 7.65
N ILE A 47 6.57 -3.23 7.82
CA ILE A 47 7.19 -1.96 7.36
C ILE A 47 8.52 -1.75 8.09
N SER A 48 8.51 -1.78 9.43
CA SER A 48 9.72 -1.71 10.25
C SER A 48 9.48 -2.31 11.63
N GLU A 49 10.32 -3.28 11.99
CA GLU A 49 10.30 -3.93 13.31
C GLU A 49 10.45 -2.90 14.44
N LYS A 50 11.40 -1.97 14.30
CA LYS A 50 11.63 -0.90 15.28
C LYS A 50 10.63 0.23 15.09
N SER A 51 10.12 0.73 16.21
CA SER A 51 9.39 2.00 16.24
C SER A 51 10.30 3.14 15.83
N SER A 52 9.81 3.97 14.91
CA SER A 52 10.52 5.15 14.41
C SER A 52 9.53 6.15 13.83
N ARG A 53 9.96 7.41 13.73
CA ARG A 53 9.19 8.47 13.08
C ARG A 53 8.87 8.12 11.62
N ILE A 54 9.83 7.57 10.88
CA ILE A 54 9.62 7.12 9.48
C ILE A 54 8.52 6.05 9.39
N ARG A 55 8.52 5.05 10.29
CA ARG A 55 7.47 4.04 10.33
C ARG A 55 6.10 4.67 10.57
N ASN A 56 6.02 5.62 11.50
CA ASN A 56 4.79 6.35 11.81
C ASN A 56 4.31 7.15 10.60
N LEU A 57 5.20 7.84 9.87
CA LEU A 57 4.87 8.57 8.63
C LEU A 57 4.29 7.62 7.57
N VAL A 58 4.90 6.46 7.34
CA VAL A 58 4.39 5.46 6.39
C VAL A 58 3.00 4.94 6.81
N VAL A 59 2.83 4.55 8.08
CA VAL A 59 1.54 4.10 8.60
C VAL A 59 0.48 5.21 8.47
N ALA A 60 0.83 6.45 8.80
CA ALA A 60 -0.07 7.59 8.67
C ALA A 60 -0.52 7.80 7.22
N MET A 61 0.38 7.66 6.25
CA MET A 61 0.03 7.75 4.83
C MET A 61 -0.92 6.64 4.38
N ILE A 62 -0.74 5.40 4.87
CA ILE A 62 -1.66 4.29 4.60
C ILE A 62 -3.05 4.61 5.19
N VAL A 63 -3.10 5.01 6.46
CA VAL A 63 -4.36 5.34 7.15
C VAL A 63 -5.06 6.51 6.46
N ALA A 64 -4.33 7.57 6.09
CA ALA A 64 -4.88 8.73 5.39
C ALA A 64 -5.46 8.35 4.03
N ARG A 65 -4.80 7.45 3.28
CA ARG A 65 -5.32 6.93 2.00
C ARG A 65 -6.60 6.11 2.16
N ILE A 66 -6.75 5.36 3.25
CA ILE A 66 -7.97 4.59 3.54
C ILE A 66 -9.14 5.52 3.93
N ILE A 67 -8.86 6.53 4.75
CA ILE A 67 -9.90 7.43 5.28
C ILE A 67 -10.36 8.43 4.23
N ASN A 68 -9.42 9.15 3.61
CA ASN A 68 -9.72 10.22 2.67
C ASN A 68 -8.50 10.49 1.77
N PRO A 69 -8.36 9.75 0.64
CA PRO A 69 -7.19 9.85 -0.22
C PRO A 69 -7.02 11.26 -0.80
N LYS A 70 -5.91 11.92 -0.46
CA LYS A 70 -5.55 13.28 -0.92
C LYS A 70 -4.06 13.38 -1.27
N SER A 71 -3.61 14.57 -1.69
CA SER A 71 -2.18 14.86 -1.92
C SER A 71 -1.36 14.76 -0.64
N LYS A 72 -0.03 14.67 -0.76
CA LYS A 72 0.91 14.65 0.38
C LYS A 72 0.81 15.91 1.22
N LEU A 73 0.80 17.08 0.58
CA LEU A 73 0.57 18.36 1.23
C LEU A 73 -0.75 18.38 2.04
N ALA A 74 -1.86 17.95 1.45
CA ALA A 74 -3.14 17.91 2.16
C ALA A 74 -3.14 16.88 3.31
N THR A 75 -2.38 15.79 3.16
CA THR A 75 -2.19 14.76 4.19
C THR A 75 -1.38 15.32 5.37
N ALA A 76 -0.25 15.97 5.11
CA ALA A 76 0.59 16.62 6.12
C ALA A 76 -0.17 17.71 6.90
N ARG A 77 -0.91 18.58 6.20
CA ARG A 77 -1.84 19.55 6.82
C ARG A 77 -2.88 18.84 7.69
N GLY A 78 -3.36 17.67 7.28
CA GLY A 78 -4.29 16.86 8.07
C GLY A 78 -3.72 16.36 9.41
N PHE A 79 -2.39 16.34 9.58
CA PHE A 79 -1.72 15.97 10.84
C PHE A 79 -1.48 17.18 11.75
N ASN A 80 -1.25 18.35 11.15
CA ASN A 80 -0.81 19.53 11.87
C ASN A 80 -1.78 19.96 13.00
N SER A 81 -1.23 20.35 14.15
CA SER A 81 -2.02 20.65 15.35
C SER A 81 -3.05 21.76 15.16
N GLU A 82 -2.86 22.70 14.24
CA GLU A 82 -3.80 23.79 14.00
C GLU A 82 -4.84 23.45 12.94
N THR A 83 -4.50 22.57 11.98
CA THR A 83 -5.32 22.28 10.80
C THR A 83 -5.85 20.84 10.73
N CYS A 84 -5.54 20.00 11.73
CA CYS A 84 -5.93 18.60 11.71
C CYS A 84 -7.46 18.43 11.70
N SER A 85 -7.92 17.51 10.86
CA SER A 85 -9.35 17.17 10.70
C SER A 85 -9.73 15.90 11.45
N GLN A 86 -8.77 15.24 12.09
CA GLN A 86 -8.89 13.97 12.78
C GLN A 86 -7.70 13.77 13.73
N SER A 87 -7.79 12.79 14.65
CA SER A 87 -6.76 12.56 15.67
C SER A 87 -5.49 11.83 15.18
N LEU A 88 -5.33 11.57 13.88
CA LEU A 88 -4.24 10.73 13.34
C LEU A 88 -2.84 11.29 13.60
N GLY A 89 -2.64 12.60 13.40
CA GLY A 89 -1.35 13.24 13.66
C GLY A 89 -0.92 13.05 15.12
N GLN A 90 -1.84 13.33 16.05
CA GLN A 90 -1.61 13.18 17.49
C GLN A 90 -1.30 11.75 17.92
N LEU A 91 -2.01 10.76 17.39
CA LEU A 91 -1.80 9.36 17.78
C LEU A 91 -0.45 8.80 17.33
N LEU A 92 0.18 9.42 16.34
CA LEU A 92 1.43 8.97 15.75
C LEU A 92 2.60 9.94 16.00
N ASP A 93 2.39 11.01 16.77
CA ASP A 93 3.38 12.06 17.08
C ASP A 93 3.90 12.76 15.80
N LEU A 94 2.96 13.14 14.92
CA LEU A 94 3.21 13.69 13.58
C LEU A 94 2.62 15.10 13.39
N GLU A 95 2.22 15.80 14.45
CA GLU A 95 1.60 17.13 14.36
C GLU A 95 2.50 18.22 13.76
N LYS A 96 3.79 17.93 13.61
CA LYS A 96 4.77 18.82 12.98
C LYS A 96 5.29 18.30 11.63
N ALA A 97 4.76 17.17 11.15
CA ALA A 97 5.19 16.61 9.87
C ALA A 97 4.70 17.46 8.70
N ASP A 98 5.60 17.72 7.76
CA ASP A 98 5.33 18.38 6.48
C ASP A 98 5.33 17.38 5.30
N GLU A 99 5.05 17.86 4.09
CA GLU A 99 5.08 17.01 2.90
C GLU A 99 6.46 16.43 2.58
N ASP A 100 7.54 17.14 2.90
CA ASP A 100 8.91 16.71 2.61
C ASP A 100 9.29 15.51 3.49
N GLU A 101 8.91 15.50 4.78
CA GLU A 101 9.02 14.32 5.63
C GLU A 101 8.25 13.12 5.05
N LEU A 102 7.08 13.35 4.43
CA LEU A 102 6.32 12.27 3.79
C LEU A 102 7.00 11.75 2.51
N TYR A 103 7.61 12.61 1.70
CA TYR A 103 8.38 12.18 0.52
C TYR A 103 9.65 11.42 0.93
N ASN A 104 10.39 11.91 1.93
CA ASN A 104 11.54 11.20 2.49
C ASN A 104 11.15 9.81 3.03
N ALA A 105 9.97 9.69 3.65
CA ALA A 105 9.45 8.40 4.09
C ALA A 105 9.08 7.46 2.93
N LEU A 106 8.66 7.99 1.78
CA LEU A 106 8.44 7.19 0.56
C LEU A 106 9.76 6.72 -0.06
N ASP A 107 10.79 7.56 -0.10
CA ASP A 107 12.12 7.17 -0.59
C ASP A 107 12.70 6.06 0.27
N TRP A 108 12.59 6.20 1.60
CA TRP A 108 12.95 5.14 2.54
C TRP A 108 12.14 3.86 2.28
N LEU A 109 10.85 3.96 2.00
CA LEU A 109 9.99 2.80 1.72
C LEU A 109 10.42 2.09 0.44
N LEU A 110 10.80 2.84 -0.60
CA LEU A 110 11.32 2.32 -1.86
C LEU A 110 12.60 1.50 -1.64
N GLU A 111 13.53 2.00 -0.82
CA GLU A 111 14.73 1.24 -0.44
C GLU A 111 14.41 -0.08 0.29
N LYS A 112 13.33 -0.11 1.07
CA LYS A 112 12.91 -1.30 1.83
C LYS A 112 11.98 -2.23 1.06
N GLN A 113 11.51 -1.84 -0.13
CA GLN A 113 10.50 -2.57 -0.89
C GLN A 113 10.83 -4.06 -0.99
N LYS A 114 12.03 -4.43 -1.45
CA LYS A 114 12.42 -5.85 -1.60
C LYS A 114 12.31 -6.65 -0.29
N LYS A 115 12.66 -6.05 0.86
CA LYS A 115 12.57 -6.70 2.18
C LYS A 115 11.11 -6.85 2.62
N ILE A 116 10.29 -5.84 2.38
CA ILE A 116 8.86 -5.82 2.72
C ILE A 116 8.10 -6.85 1.87
N GLU A 117 8.31 -6.84 0.56
CA GLU A 117 7.69 -7.80 -0.37
C GLU A 117 8.06 -9.24 -0.01
N LYS A 118 9.33 -9.50 0.34
CA LYS A 118 9.76 -10.83 0.79
C LYS A 118 9.06 -11.27 2.08
N HIS A 119 8.87 -10.36 3.04
CA HIS A 119 8.11 -10.66 4.26
C HIS A 119 6.65 -10.95 3.97
N LEU A 120 6.01 -10.16 3.09
CA LEU A 120 4.64 -10.40 2.66
C LEU A 120 4.50 -11.74 1.94
N ALA A 121 5.45 -12.07 1.05
CA ALA A 121 5.48 -13.33 0.34
C ALA A 121 5.57 -14.53 1.31
N ILE A 122 6.53 -14.52 2.23
CA ILE A 122 6.68 -15.59 3.25
C ILE A 122 5.41 -15.75 4.09
N LYS A 123 4.71 -14.65 4.37
CA LYS A 123 3.52 -14.65 5.23
C LYS A 123 2.25 -15.11 4.50
N HIS A 124 2.15 -14.85 3.20
CA HIS A 124 0.87 -14.94 2.48
C HIS A 124 0.90 -15.85 1.25
N LEU A 125 2.07 -16.32 0.82
CA LEU A 125 2.23 -17.27 -0.26
C LEU A 125 2.75 -18.60 0.28
N GLU A 126 2.14 -19.69 -0.17
CA GLU A 126 2.57 -21.05 0.12
C GLU A 126 2.90 -21.77 -1.19
N SER A 127 3.78 -22.77 -1.16
CA SER A 127 4.06 -23.59 -2.35
C SER A 127 2.81 -24.36 -2.77
N GLY A 128 2.56 -24.44 -4.07
CA GLY A 128 1.35 -25.03 -4.66
C GLY A 128 0.13 -24.10 -4.67
N THR A 129 0.28 -22.83 -4.28
CA THR A 129 -0.83 -21.87 -4.31
C THR A 129 -0.92 -21.05 -5.59
N LEU A 130 -2.06 -20.40 -5.75
CA LEU A 130 -2.33 -19.50 -6.85
C LEU A 130 -1.78 -18.10 -6.57
N VAL A 131 -1.20 -17.49 -7.59
CA VAL A 131 -0.74 -16.11 -7.61
C VAL A 131 -1.54 -15.35 -8.66
N LEU A 132 -2.19 -14.28 -8.22
CA LEU A 132 -2.91 -13.35 -9.08
C LEU A 132 -1.94 -12.29 -9.56
N TYR A 133 -1.87 -12.07 -10.86
CA TYR A 133 -1.07 -11.00 -11.45
C TYR A 133 -1.91 -10.17 -12.41
N ASP A 134 -2.02 -8.89 -12.10
CA ASP A 134 -2.68 -7.91 -12.94
C ASP A 134 -1.70 -6.78 -13.31
N VAL A 135 -1.89 -6.22 -14.49
CA VAL A 135 -1.11 -5.10 -15.00
C VAL A 135 -2.08 -3.97 -15.29
N THR A 136 -1.75 -2.74 -14.93
CA THR A 136 -2.51 -1.55 -15.32
C THR A 136 -1.58 -0.41 -15.70
N SER A 137 -2.09 0.67 -16.28
CA SER A 137 -1.30 1.85 -16.62
C SER A 137 -2.03 3.13 -16.23
N THR A 138 -1.29 4.21 -16.04
CA THR A 138 -1.85 5.56 -15.86
C THR A 138 -1.07 6.55 -16.71
N TYR A 139 -1.77 7.51 -17.31
CA TYR A 139 -1.13 8.60 -18.02
C TYR A 139 -0.58 9.67 -17.08
N LEU A 140 0.37 10.45 -17.60
CA LEU A 140 1.00 11.56 -16.92
C LEU A 140 0.64 12.88 -17.60
N GLU A 141 0.40 13.92 -16.81
CA GLU A 141 0.18 15.28 -17.33
C GLU A 141 1.50 16.04 -17.57
N GLY A 142 2.56 15.70 -16.83
CA GLY A 142 3.88 16.32 -16.94
C GLY A 142 4.91 15.45 -17.64
N ASN A 143 6.08 16.03 -17.95
CA ASN A 143 7.14 15.40 -18.73
C ASN A 143 8.39 15.03 -17.89
N GLY A 144 8.32 15.14 -16.56
CA GLY A 144 9.47 14.94 -15.67
C GLY A 144 9.67 13.51 -15.15
N CYS A 145 8.79 12.57 -15.49
CA CYS A 145 8.91 11.18 -15.04
C CYS A 145 9.82 10.41 -16.00
N GLU A 146 10.91 9.86 -15.48
CA GLU A 146 11.89 9.08 -16.25
C GLU A 146 11.28 7.82 -16.88
N LEU A 147 10.34 7.19 -16.18
CA LEU A 147 9.58 6.02 -16.66
C LEU A 147 8.45 6.40 -17.64
N GLY A 148 8.16 7.70 -17.78
CA GLY A 148 7.09 8.20 -18.62
C GLY A 148 7.39 8.00 -20.11
N LYS A 149 6.78 6.99 -20.74
CA LYS A 149 6.93 6.72 -22.19
C LYS A 149 5.56 6.69 -22.88
N TYR A 150 5.54 6.96 -24.18
CA TYR A 150 4.34 6.76 -24.98
C TYR A 150 4.10 5.26 -25.17
N GLY A 151 2.86 4.82 -24.97
CA GLY A 151 2.45 3.44 -25.18
C GLY A 151 0.94 3.35 -25.39
N ASP A 152 0.40 2.15 -25.31
CA ASP A 152 -1.04 1.92 -25.40
C ASP A 152 -1.71 2.34 -24.08
N ASN A 153 -2.32 3.52 -24.10
CA ASN A 153 -2.90 4.13 -22.91
C ASN A 153 -4.32 3.59 -22.66
N ARG A 154 -4.50 2.87 -21.55
CA ARG A 154 -5.78 2.29 -21.14
C ARG A 154 -6.87 3.34 -20.88
N ASP A 155 -6.49 4.56 -20.52
CA ASP A 155 -7.39 5.71 -20.36
C ASP A 155 -7.76 6.41 -21.68
N LYS A 156 -7.25 5.90 -22.81
CA LYS A 156 -7.49 6.40 -24.18
C LYS A 156 -7.12 7.87 -24.38
N LYS A 157 -6.24 8.44 -23.53
CA LYS A 157 -5.72 9.80 -23.67
C LYS A 157 -4.57 9.82 -24.66
N LYS A 158 -4.79 10.45 -25.81
CA LYS A 158 -3.78 10.63 -26.86
C LYS A 158 -2.76 11.70 -26.46
N GLY A 159 -1.51 11.53 -26.92
CA GLY A 159 -0.46 12.53 -26.75
C GLY A 159 0.07 12.68 -25.32
N LYS A 160 -0.18 11.70 -24.46
CA LYS A 160 0.33 11.67 -23.08
C LYS A 160 1.26 10.48 -22.90
N THR A 161 2.35 10.70 -22.16
CA THR A 161 3.18 9.60 -21.66
C THR A 161 2.43 8.86 -20.56
N GLN A 162 2.84 7.63 -20.27
CA GLN A 162 2.27 6.81 -19.21
C GLN A 162 3.34 6.04 -18.46
N ILE A 163 2.93 5.39 -17.37
CA ILE A 163 3.69 4.36 -16.66
C ILE A 163 2.82 3.13 -16.46
N VAL A 164 3.45 1.97 -16.37
CA VAL A 164 2.78 0.68 -16.20
C VAL A 164 3.06 0.14 -14.80
N PHE A 165 2.07 -0.48 -14.18
CA PHE A 165 2.18 -1.10 -12.86
C PHE A 165 1.80 -2.57 -12.95
N GLY A 166 2.64 -3.45 -12.41
CA GLY A 166 2.29 -4.84 -12.13
C GLY A 166 1.96 -5.02 -10.65
N LEU A 167 0.83 -5.65 -10.34
CA LEU A 167 0.43 -6.00 -8.99
C LEU A 167 0.37 -7.52 -8.84
N LEU A 168 1.15 -8.04 -7.89
CA LEU A 168 1.15 -9.45 -7.52
C LEU A 168 0.40 -9.64 -6.21
N CYS A 169 -0.62 -10.50 -6.23
CA CYS A 169 -1.44 -10.84 -5.08
C CYS A 169 -1.45 -12.34 -4.80
N SER A 170 -1.64 -12.71 -3.54
CA SER A 170 -1.98 -14.10 -3.15
C SER A 170 -3.36 -14.51 -3.70
N ALA A 171 -3.67 -15.80 -3.64
CA ALA A 171 -4.99 -16.34 -3.99
C ALA A 171 -6.17 -15.69 -3.25
N LYS A 172 -5.93 -15.12 -2.05
CA LYS A 172 -6.95 -14.40 -1.27
C LYS A 172 -7.08 -12.91 -1.65
N GLY A 173 -6.33 -12.45 -2.66
CA GLY A 173 -6.27 -11.04 -3.06
C GLY A 173 -5.39 -10.16 -2.17
N CYS A 174 -4.61 -10.74 -1.24
CA CYS A 174 -3.67 -9.95 -0.44
C CYS A 174 -2.50 -9.47 -1.32
N PRO A 175 -2.21 -8.16 -1.39
CA PRO A 175 -1.13 -7.62 -2.20
C PRO A 175 0.23 -7.97 -1.60
N ILE A 176 1.14 -8.48 -2.46
CA ILE A 176 2.46 -8.98 -2.07
C ILE A 176 3.58 -8.11 -2.62
N ALA A 177 3.47 -7.73 -3.90
CA ALA A 177 4.49 -6.92 -4.57
C ALA A 177 3.86 -6.01 -5.61
N VAL A 178 4.51 -4.88 -5.83
CA VAL A 178 4.16 -3.90 -6.87
C VAL A 178 5.41 -3.53 -7.64
N GLU A 179 5.32 -3.44 -8.96
CA GLU A 179 6.44 -3.00 -9.78
C GLU A 179 6.00 -1.95 -10.79
N VAL A 180 6.79 -0.90 -10.92
CA VAL A 180 6.54 0.19 -11.87
C VAL A 180 7.49 0.01 -13.05
N PHE A 181 6.94 0.04 -14.25
CA PHE A 181 7.66 -0.13 -15.51
C PHE A 181 7.52 1.11 -16.39
N GLU A 182 8.40 1.22 -17.39
CA GLU A 182 8.28 2.25 -18.42
C GLU A 182 6.95 2.13 -19.18
N GLY A 183 6.37 3.26 -19.58
CA GLY A 183 5.05 3.34 -20.21
C GLY A 183 4.83 2.58 -21.51
N ASN A 184 5.90 2.16 -22.17
CA ASN A 184 5.91 1.38 -23.41
C ASN A 184 6.18 -0.12 -23.15
N THR A 185 6.30 -0.54 -21.88
CA THR A 185 6.50 -1.94 -21.52
C THR A 185 5.25 -2.73 -21.86
N SER A 186 5.38 -3.74 -22.72
CA SER A 186 4.26 -4.63 -23.03
C SER A 186 3.88 -5.48 -21.80
N ASP A 187 2.59 -5.70 -21.61
CA ASP A 187 2.00 -6.56 -20.58
C ASP A 187 2.75 -7.88 -20.37
N GLY A 188 3.03 -8.63 -21.45
CA GLY A 188 3.76 -9.89 -21.38
C GLY A 188 5.21 -9.76 -20.87
N ALA A 189 5.90 -8.64 -21.14
CA ALA A 189 7.27 -8.42 -20.67
C ALA A 189 7.34 -8.22 -19.15
N THR A 190 6.26 -7.75 -18.52
CA THR A 190 6.22 -7.51 -17.07
C THR A 190 6.21 -8.80 -16.24
N LEU A 191 5.70 -9.90 -16.82
CA LEU A 191 5.45 -11.14 -16.10
C LEU A 191 6.73 -11.96 -15.84
N SER A 192 7.66 -12.02 -16.80
CA SER A 192 8.88 -12.83 -16.67
C SER A 192 9.69 -12.45 -15.43
N GLY A 193 9.84 -11.14 -15.16
CA GLY A 193 10.54 -10.65 -13.97
C GLY A 193 9.83 -11.00 -12.67
N GLN A 194 8.50 -10.98 -12.64
CA GLN A 194 7.74 -11.41 -11.45
C GLN A 194 7.90 -12.90 -11.18
N ILE A 195 7.93 -13.74 -12.23
CA ILE A 195 8.13 -15.18 -12.05
C ILE A 195 9.51 -15.48 -11.46
N GLU A 196 10.55 -14.82 -11.95
CA GLU A 196 11.89 -14.96 -11.38
C GLU A 196 11.96 -14.47 -9.94
N LYS A 197 11.30 -13.35 -9.62
CA LYS A 197 11.22 -12.80 -8.26
C LYS A 197 10.58 -13.80 -7.29
N VAL A 198 9.45 -14.41 -7.66
CA VAL A 198 8.76 -15.41 -6.84
C VAL A 198 9.62 -16.67 -6.63
N ARG A 199 10.15 -17.24 -7.71
CA ARG A 199 10.89 -18.51 -7.66
C ARG A 199 12.27 -18.34 -7.01
N LYS A 200 13.10 -17.45 -7.54
CA LYS A 200 14.50 -17.28 -7.13
C LYS A 200 14.64 -16.32 -5.95
N GLY A 201 13.86 -15.25 -5.91
CA GLY A 201 13.95 -14.21 -4.88
C GLY A 201 13.31 -14.61 -3.55
N TRP A 202 12.15 -15.28 -3.61
CA TRP A 202 11.40 -15.70 -2.43
C TRP A 202 11.44 -17.20 -2.14
N GLY A 203 11.94 -18.02 -3.08
CA GLY A 203 12.08 -19.47 -2.89
C GLY A 203 10.77 -20.25 -3.04
N ILE A 204 9.79 -19.70 -3.75
CA ILE A 204 8.49 -20.35 -3.95
C ILE A 204 8.49 -21.04 -5.31
N GLU A 205 8.74 -22.34 -5.30
CA GLU A 205 9.03 -23.08 -6.53
C GLU A 205 7.79 -23.38 -7.38
N ASN A 206 6.68 -23.75 -6.71
CA ASN A 206 5.44 -24.17 -7.36
C ASN A 206 4.36 -23.13 -7.11
N VAL A 207 3.94 -22.41 -8.15
CA VAL A 207 2.79 -21.51 -8.10
C VAL A 207 1.99 -21.62 -9.40
N VAL A 208 0.67 -21.48 -9.29
CA VAL A 208 -0.22 -21.36 -10.44
C VAL A 208 -0.44 -19.89 -10.72
N TRP A 209 0.00 -19.41 -11.88
CA TRP A 209 -0.18 -18.03 -12.28
C TRP A 209 -1.56 -17.84 -12.90
N VAL A 210 -2.29 -16.83 -12.39
CA VAL A 210 -3.55 -16.38 -12.98
C VAL A 210 -3.41 -14.91 -13.34
N SER A 211 -3.63 -14.63 -14.61
CA SER A 211 -3.50 -13.30 -15.20
C SER A 211 -4.41 -13.19 -16.41
N ASP A 212 -4.70 -11.96 -16.83
CA ASP A 212 -5.57 -11.73 -17.98
C ASP A 212 -4.99 -12.33 -19.27
N ARG A 213 -5.90 -12.74 -20.17
CA ARG A 213 -5.57 -13.37 -21.46
C ARG A 213 -4.65 -12.51 -22.33
N GLY A 214 -4.70 -11.18 -22.19
CA GLY A 214 -3.81 -10.25 -22.89
C GLY A 214 -2.35 -10.36 -22.44
N ILE A 215 -2.10 -10.73 -21.19
CA ILE A 215 -0.77 -10.92 -20.60
C ILE A 215 -0.26 -12.34 -20.92
N LEU A 216 -1.09 -13.36 -20.71
CA LEU A 216 -0.76 -14.78 -20.90
C LEU A 216 -1.15 -15.30 -22.30
N THR A 217 -0.54 -14.75 -23.35
CA THR A 217 -0.73 -15.28 -24.71
C THR A 217 -0.07 -16.65 -24.90
N ASN A 218 -0.56 -17.46 -25.85
CA ASN A 218 -0.01 -18.78 -26.14
C ASN A 218 1.49 -18.78 -26.49
N SER A 219 1.98 -17.73 -27.16
CA SER A 219 3.41 -17.55 -27.43
C SER A 219 4.19 -17.33 -26.14
N LYS A 220 3.66 -16.49 -25.24
CA LYS A 220 4.31 -16.20 -23.96
C LYS A 220 4.32 -17.39 -23.01
N ILE A 221 3.24 -18.16 -22.97
CA ILE A 221 3.20 -19.43 -22.21
C ILE A 221 4.31 -20.37 -22.67
N LYS A 222 4.51 -20.54 -24.00
CA LYS A 222 5.58 -21.39 -24.53
C LYS A 222 6.97 -20.89 -24.16
N GLU A 223 7.18 -19.58 -24.18
CA GLU A 223 8.43 -18.95 -23.75
C GLU A 223 8.70 -19.23 -22.26
N LEU A 224 7.70 -19.01 -21.40
CA LEU A 224 7.81 -19.22 -19.95
C LEU A 224 8.05 -20.69 -19.60
N VAL A 225 7.35 -21.63 -20.24
CA VAL A 225 7.56 -23.08 -20.02
C VAL A 225 8.99 -23.49 -20.39
N LYS A 226 9.55 -22.96 -21.48
CA LYS A 226 10.96 -23.22 -21.87
C LYS A 226 11.96 -22.65 -20.87
N LEU A 227 11.69 -21.48 -20.32
CA LEU A 227 12.59 -20.76 -19.41
C LEU A 227 12.68 -21.42 -18.02
N ILE A 228 11.65 -22.16 -17.62
CA ILE A 228 11.43 -22.50 -16.20
C ILE A 228 11.37 -24.00 -15.94
N GLY A 229 11.11 -24.82 -16.97
CA GLY A 229 10.88 -26.26 -16.81
C GLY A 229 9.54 -26.50 -16.12
N SER A 230 8.50 -26.80 -16.90
CA SER A 230 7.18 -27.31 -16.46
C SER A 230 6.44 -26.45 -15.41
N ILE A 231 5.74 -25.38 -15.84
CA ILE A 231 4.71 -24.71 -15.02
C ILE A 231 3.33 -25.22 -15.43
N PRO A 232 2.48 -25.71 -14.51
CA PRO A 232 1.06 -25.83 -14.76
C PRO A 232 0.42 -24.41 -14.75
N ILE A 233 0.07 -23.91 -15.94
CA ILE A 233 -0.65 -22.63 -16.13
C ILE A 233 -2.10 -22.98 -16.50
N LEU A 234 -3.07 -22.43 -15.78
CA LEU A 234 -4.50 -22.57 -16.07
C LEU A 234 -5.00 -21.28 -16.75
N GLN A 235 -5.72 -21.43 -17.86
CA GLN A 235 -6.36 -20.35 -18.62
C GLN A 235 -7.78 -20.10 -18.16
#